data_AF-E6PQ18-F1
#
_entry.id   AF-E6PQ18-F1
#
_cell.length_a   1.000
_cell.length_b   1.000
_cell.length_c   1.000
_cell.angle_alpha   90.00
_cell.angle_beta   90.00
_cell.angle_gamma   90.00
#
_symmetry.space_group_name_H-M   'P 1'
#
loop_
_entity.id
_entity.type
_entity.pdbx_description
1 polymer ?
#
loop_
_entity_poly.entity_id
_entity_poly.type
_entity_poly.pdbx_seq_one_letter_code
_entity_poly.pdbx_strand_id
1 'polypeptide(L)'
;MESYMRNQEAIKVTKKKLLGVLSHFNRPIVLTKNKRETSEKNFRPDPKNPEIMLDGYWTGKPVKIENGDFCAHYVTHKGEIWIGTYDGALPLKGLEPSGRQRYSLVMKEPKVYKITDYDKPNIEVDPILMDNFLQKNGAVTYTYFPTPIKNTIIKKTSSQSSVDEDFIGADKIVMRTSRVNQDRLRRLAISVFNGRCAISGIDLPNILICSHIKPWTDSSGAEKTDGDNALLLASNWDSVFDRGLITIMDDGDIKFSRLLSQSIRDSLGLSKNSSLDPRYLTEGRKAYLDFHRRHIFIAK
;
A
#
# COMPACT_ATOMS: atom_id res chain seq x y z
N MET A 1 1.89 -9.29 -25.54
CA MET A 1 2.34 -9.98 -24.31
C MET A 1 3.77 -10.50 -24.48
N GLU A 2 4.06 -11.27 -25.52
CA GLU A 2 5.42 -11.76 -25.83
C GLU A 2 6.50 -10.68 -26.07
N SER A 3 6.13 -9.47 -26.51
CA SER A 3 7.08 -8.36 -26.65
C SER A 3 7.49 -7.74 -25.30
N TYR A 4 6.60 -7.74 -24.29
CA TYR A 4 6.92 -7.29 -22.92
C TYR A 4 7.63 -8.40 -22.13
N MET A 5 7.16 -9.64 -22.28
CA MET A 5 7.72 -10.83 -21.62
C MET A 5 9.16 -11.14 -22.03
N ARG A 6 9.63 -10.63 -23.18
CA ARG A 6 11.00 -10.88 -23.66
C ARG A 6 12.10 -10.44 -22.69
N ASN A 7 11.78 -9.56 -21.73
CA ASN A 7 12.72 -9.02 -20.76
C ASN A 7 12.34 -9.27 -19.28
N GLN A 8 11.29 -10.06 -18.99
CA GLN A 8 10.87 -10.35 -17.61
C GLN A 8 10.57 -11.83 -17.40
N GLU A 9 11.41 -12.50 -16.61
CA GLU A 9 11.12 -13.85 -16.14
C GLU A 9 9.99 -13.86 -15.11
N ALA A 10 9.05 -14.78 -15.27
CA ALA A 10 7.96 -14.96 -14.32
C ALA A 10 8.49 -15.41 -12.95
N ILE A 11 8.12 -14.68 -11.90
CA ILE A 11 8.53 -14.99 -10.53
C ILE A 11 7.70 -16.18 -10.05
N LYS A 12 8.35 -17.29 -9.72
CA LYS A 12 7.68 -18.48 -9.17
C LYS A 12 7.20 -18.20 -7.74
N VAL A 13 5.94 -18.52 -7.44
CA VAL A 13 5.32 -18.30 -6.13
C VAL A 13 4.30 -19.38 -5.82
N THR A 14 4.08 -19.72 -4.54
CA THR A 14 2.97 -20.59 -4.12
C THR A 14 1.70 -19.78 -3.86
N LYS A 15 0.51 -20.40 -3.86
CA LYS A 15 -0.76 -19.76 -3.51
C LYS A 15 -0.70 -19.09 -2.14
N LYS A 16 -0.11 -19.76 -1.15
CA LYS A 16 0.07 -19.24 0.22
C LYS A 16 0.93 -17.97 0.25
N LYS A 17 2.07 -17.98 -0.46
CA LYS A 17 2.96 -16.80 -0.54
C LYS A 17 2.30 -15.65 -1.29
N LEU A 18 1.64 -15.95 -2.41
CA LEU A 18 0.88 -14.95 -3.17
C LEU A 18 -0.21 -14.31 -2.30
N LEU A 19 -0.96 -15.11 -1.54
CA LEU A 19 -1.95 -14.61 -0.60
C LEU A 19 -1.30 -13.73 0.48
N GLY A 20 -0.16 -14.14 1.02
CA GLY A 20 0.64 -13.34 1.94
C GLY A 20 0.90 -11.96 1.34
N VAL A 21 1.49 -11.89 0.14
CA VAL A 21 1.73 -10.62 -0.57
C VAL A 21 0.43 -9.83 -0.77
N LEU A 22 -0.63 -10.49 -1.26
CA LEU A 22 -1.92 -9.86 -1.52
C LEU A 22 -2.58 -9.31 -0.23
N SER A 23 -2.34 -9.93 0.92
CA SER A 23 -2.87 -9.51 2.22
C SER A 23 -2.13 -8.32 2.84
N HIS A 24 -0.90 -8.05 2.40
CA HIS A 24 -0.11 -6.90 2.85
C HIS A 24 -0.49 -5.59 2.17
N PHE A 25 -1.09 -5.65 0.98
CA PHE A 25 -1.77 -4.48 0.45
C PHE A 25 -2.87 -4.13 1.42
N ASN A 26 -3.07 -2.86 1.72
CA ASN A 26 -4.15 -2.43 2.61
C ASN A 26 -5.19 -1.56 1.90
N ARG A 27 -5.31 -1.78 0.61
CA ARG A 27 -6.41 -1.25 -0.18
C ARG A 27 -6.95 -2.37 -1.06
N PRO A 28 -8.26 -2.36 -1.35
CA PRO A 28 -8.85 -3.33 -2.25
C PRO A 28 -8.03 -3.42 -3.53
N ILE A 29 -7.79 -4.63 -4.02
CA ILE A 29 -7.07 -4.82 -5.28
C ILE A 29 -8.13 -5.11 -6.33
N VAL A 30 -8.20 -4.33 -7.41
CA VAL A 30 -9.06 -4.73 -8.53
C VAL A 30 -8.43 -5.95 -9.21
N LEU A 31 -9.22 -7.00 -9.34
CA LEU A 31 -8.85 -8.23 -10.03
C LEU A 31 -9.70 -8.40 -11.29
N THR A 32 -9.01 -8.67 -12.38
CA THR A 32 -9.55 -9.07 -13.68
C THR A 32 -9.01 -10.45 -14.06
N LYS A 33 -9.63 -11.14 -15.02
CA LYS A 33 -9.24 -12.51 -15.38
C LYS A 33 -9.46 -12.82 -16.85
N ASN A 34 -8.54 -13.61 -17.40
CA ASN A 34 -8.69 -14.30 -18.68
C ASN A 34 -8.77 -15.81 -18.42
N LYS A 35 -9.95 -16.39 -18.67
CA LYS A 35 -10.21 -17.83 -18.48
C LYS A 35 -9.75 -18.69 -19.65
N ARG A 36 -9.66 -18.10 -20.84
CA ARG A 36 -9.39 -18.78 -22.11
C ARG A 36 -8.29 -18.05 -22.85
N GLU A 37 -7.49 -18.79 -23.61
CA GLU A 37 -6.40 -18.26 -24.42
C GLU A 37 -6.87 -17.16 -25.40
N THR A 38 -8.04 -17.34 -26.01
CA THR A 38 -8.63 -16.34 -26.92
C THR A 38 -8.95 -14.99 -26.26
N SER A 39 -9.00 -14.95 -24.93
CA SER A 39 -9.24 -13.73 -24.15
C SER A 39 -7.96 -12.99 -23.77
N GLU A 40 -6.78 -13.61 -23.92
CA GLU A 40 -5.50 -13.00 -23.55
C GLU A 40 -5.24 -11.67 -24.26
N LYS A 41 -5.71 -11.52 -25.50
CA LYS A 41 -5.63 -10.26 -26.26
C LYS A 41 -6.26 -9.06 -25.55
N ASN A 42 -7.14 -9.29 -24.57
CA ASN A 42 -7.77 -8.24 -23.78
C ASN A 42 -6.79 -7.59 -22.80
N PHE A 43 -5.72 -8.29 -22.42
CA PHE A 43 -4.65 -7.78 -21.58
C PHE A 43 -3.38 -7.60 -22.43
N ARG A 44 -3.08 -6.34 -22.76
CA ARG A 44 -2.17 -6.00 -23.85
C ARG A 44 -1.31 -4.78 -23.50
N PRO A 45 -0.09 -4.66 -24.03
CA PRO A 45 0.70 -3.44 -23.85
C PRO A 45 -0.03 -2.24 -24.48
N ASP A 46 0.16 -1.06 -23.91
CA ASP A 46 -0.26 0.19 -24.55
C ASP A 46 0.58 0.39 -25.83
N PRO A 47 -0.05 0.63 -27.00
CA PRO A 47 0.66 0.87 -28.25
C PRO A 47 1.66 2.05 -28.20
N LYS A 48 1.42 3.04 -27.33
CA LYS A 48 2.27 4.23 -27.17
C LYS A 48 3.36 4.04 -26.13
N ASN A 49 3.11 3.21 -25.12
CA ASN A 49 4.07 2.91 -24.07
C ASN A 49 4.00 1.42 -23.70
N PRO A 50 4.87 0.58 -24.29
CA PRO A 50 4.86 -0.85 -24.05
C PRO A 50 5.11 -1.27 -22.60
N GLU A 51 5.60 -0.36 -21.73
CA GLU A 51 5.78 -0.63 -20.30
C GLU A 51 4.48 -0.60 -19.49
N ILE A 52 3.42 -0.07 -20.09
CA ILE A 52 2.08 0.02 -19.51
C ILE A 52 1.22 -1.09 -20.10
N MET A 53 0.44 -1.75 -19.25
CA MET A 53 -0.52 -2.77 -19.68
C MET A 53 -1.95 -2.22 -19.59
N LEU A 54 -2.70 -2.43 -20.67
CA LEU A 54 -4.12 -2.12 -20.81
C LEU A 54 -4.93 -3.39 -20.60
N ASP A 55 -5.93 -3.32 -19.73
CA ASP A 55 -6.71 -4.49 -19.32
C ASP A 55 -8.20 -4.33 -19.60
N GLY A 56 -8.70 -5.19 -20.49
CA GLY A 56 -10.10 -5.38 -20.79
C GLY A 56 -10.76 -4.27 -21.59
N TYR A 57 -12.08 -4.42 -21.75
CA TYR A 57 -13.01 -3.56 -22.49
C TYR A 57 -14.29 -3.40 -21.65
N TRP A 58 -14.16 -2.72 -20.52
CA TRP A 58 -15.15 -2.68 -19.45
C TRP A 58 -16.25 -1.64 -19.71
N THR A 59 -17.49 -1.90 -19.29
CA THR A 59 -18.61 -0.94 -19.34
C THR A 59 -18.52 0.16 -18.29
N GLY A 60 -17.53 0.14 -17.40
CA GLY A 60 -17.38 1.10 -16.32
C GLY A 60 -15.98 1.08 -15.71
N LYS A 61 -15.76 2.01 -14.77
CA LYS A 61 -14.50 2.15 -14.03
C LYS A 61 -14.58 1.42 -12.69
N PRO A 62 -13.46 0.93 -12.14
CA PRO A 62 -13.42 0.45 -10.77
C PRO A 62 -13.87 1.55 -9.79
N VAL A 63 -14.71 1.20 -8.81
CA VAL A 63 -15.29 2.16 -7.85
C VAL A 63 -14.73 2.02 -6.43
N LYS A 64 -14.01 0.94 -6.13
CA LYS A 64 -13.44 0.65 -4.79
C LYS A 64 -11.93 0.92 -4.69
N ILE A 65 -11.33 1.48 -5.73
CA ILE A 65 -9.89 1.76 -5.80
C ILE A 65 -9.65 3.11 -6.48
N GLU A 66 -8.52 3.72 -6.17
CA GLU A 66 -8.07 5.01 -6.69
C GLU A 66 -6.74 4.87 -7.44
N ASN A 67 -6.39 5.88 -8.25
CA ASN A 67 -5.07 5.92 -8.89
C ASN A 67 -3.95 5.83 -7.84
N GLY A 68 -2.97 4.96 -8.09
CA GLY A 68 -1.90 4.63 -7.15
C GLY A 68 -2.21 3.44 -6.25
N ASP A 69 -3.44 2.92 -6.23
CA ASP A 69 -3.75 1.63 -5.62
C ASP A 69 -3.27 0.47 -6.53
N PHE A 70 -3.62 -0.78 -6.22
CA PHE A 70 -3.12 -1.95 -6.95
C PHE A 70 -4.19 -2.59 -7.82
N CYS A 71 -3.76 -3.10 -8.97
CA CYS A 71 -4.55 -3.94 -9.83
C CYS A 71 -3.82 -5.26 -10.10
N ALA A 72 -4.60 -6.31 -10.32
CA ALA A 72 -4.11 -7.62 -10.68
C ALA A 72 -4.90 -8.18 -11.88
N HIS A 73 -4.20 -8.83 -12.80
CA HIS A 73 -4.79 -9.52 -13.94
C HIS A 73 -4.38 -10.99 -13.92
N TYR A 74 -5.37 -11.89 -13.89
CA TYR A 74 -5.12 -13.31 -13.75
C TYR A 74 -5.37 -14.09 -15.05
N VAL A 75 -4.33 -14.74 -15.56
CA VAL A 75 -4.39 -15.64 -16.72
C VAL A 75 -4.55 -17.06 -16.21
N THR A 76 -5.80 -17.47 -15.99
CA THR A 76 -6.11 -18.66 -15.16
C THR A 76 -5.57 -19.94 -15.78
N HIS A 77 -5.69 -20.10 -17.11
CA HIS A 77 -5.25 -21.31 -17.81
C HIS A 77 -3.72 -21.44 -17.88
N LYS A 78 -2.97 -20.36 -17.58
CA LYS A 78 -1.53 -20.40 -17.41
C LYS A 78 -1.11 -20.45 -15.94
N GLY A 79 -2.03 -20.32 -14.98
CA GLY A 79 -1.66 -20.17 -13.57
C GLY A 79 -0.76 -18.95 -13.32
N GLU A 80 -0.95 -17.87 -14.09
CA GLU A 80 -0.12 -16.67 -14.04
C GLU A 80 -0.92 -15.47 -13.57
N ILE A 81 -0.40 -14.72 -12.60
CA ILE A 81 -0.99 -13.46 -12.14
C ILE A 81 -0.04 -12.31 -12.40
N TRP A 82 -0.57 -11.25 -12.98
CA TRP A 82 0.12 -9.99 -13.17
C TRP A 82 -0.34 -9.03 -12.09
N ILE A 83 0.59 -8.34 -11.43
CA ILE A 83 0.28 -7.35 -10.40
C ILE A 83 1.04 -6.07 -10.72
N GLY A 84 0.36 -4.94 -10.66
CA GLY A 84 0.95 -3.62 -10.88
C GLY A 84 0.16 -2.51 -10.20
N THR A 85 0.58 -1.28 -10.44
CA THR A 85 -0.08 -0.08 -9.92
C THR A 85 -1.22 0.30 -10.85
N TYR A 86 -2.40 0.52 -10.28
CA TYR A 86 -3.56 1.01 -10.98
C TYR A 86 -3.43 2.51 -11.27
N ASP A 87 -3.53 2.88 -12.54
CA ASP A 87 -3.39 4.27 -13.01
C ASP A 87 -4.65 4.75 -13.74
N GLY A 88 -5.82 4.33 -13.24
CA GLY A 88 -7.09 4.73 -13.80
C GLY A 88 -7.55 3.86 -14.96
N ALA A 89 -8.59 4.34 -15.65
CA ALA A 89 -9.21 3.62 -16.75
C ALA A 89 -9.41 4.57 -17.94
N LEU A 90 -8.79 4.22 -19.07
CA LEU A 90 -8.80 5.00 -20.30
C LEU A 90 -10.05 4.69 -21.13
N PRO A 91 -10.78 5.71 -21.62
CA PRO A 91 -11.87 5.49 -22.55
C PRO A 91 -11.32 4.95 -23.88
N LEU A 92 -11.95 3.91 -24.39
CA LEU A 92 -11.70 3.40 -25.74
C LEU A 92 -12.28 4.35 -26.77
N LYS A 93 -11.66 4.43 -27.95
CA LYS A 93 -12.19 5.25 -29.05
C LYS A 93 -13.53 4.69 -29.52
N GLY A 94 -14.53 5.56 -29.60
CA GLY A 94 -15.87 5.23 -30.04
C GLY A 94 -16.79 4.72 -28.92
N LEU A 95 -18.08 4.72 -29.22
CA LEU A 95 -19.12 4.17 -28.36
C LEU A 95 -19.58 2.84 -28.93
N GLU A 96 -20.14 1.98 -28.06
CA GLU A 96 -20.90 0.84 -28.54
C GLU A 96 -22.12 1.30 -29.37
N PRO A 97 -22.70 0.41 -30.20
CA PRO A 97 -23.97 0.70 -30.89
C PRO A 97 -25.10 1.13 -29.92
N SER A 98 -25.00 0.72 -28.65
CA SER A 98 -25.91 1.13 -27.57
C SER A 98 -25.66 2.53 -27.01
N GLY A 99 -24.67 3.27 -27.53
CA GLY A 99 -24.20 4.56 -27.01
C GLY A 99 -23.31 4.47 -25.77
N ARG A 100 -23.00 3.26 -25.28
CA ARG A 100 -22.20 3.08 -24.05
C ARG A 100 -20.70 3.23 -24.30
N GLN A 101 -20.01 3.95 -23.41
CA GLN A 101 -18.55 4.08 -23.41
C GLN A 101 -17.88 2.84 -22.80
N ARG A 102 -16.79 2.38 -23.42
CA ARG A 102 -15.94 1.31 -22.88
C ARG A 102 -14.61 1.84 -22.35
N TYR A 103 -14.03 1.13 -21.40
CA TYR A 103 -12.76 1.49 -20.76
C TYR A 103 -11.75 0.33 -20.75
N SER A 104 -10.46 0.64 -20.82
CA SER A 104 -9.39 -0.29 -20.44
C SER A 104 -8.75 0.21 -19.15
N LEU A 105 -8.52 -0.69 -18.17
CA LEU A 105 -7.72 -0.32 -16.99
C LEU A 105 -6.27 -0.09 -17.41
N VAL A 106 -5.59 0.79 -16.71
CA VAL A 106 -4.17 1.07 -16.89
C VAL A 106 -3.41 0.45 -15.73
N MET A 107 -2.48 -0.45 -16.05
CA MET A 107 -1.56 -1.09 -15.10
C MET A 107 -0.13 -0.63 -15.42
N LYS A 108 0.49 0.05 -14.45
CA LYS A 108 1.89 0.48 -14.48
C LYS A 108 2.78 -0.50 -13.73
N GLU A 109 4.04 -0.58 -14.16
CA GLU A 109 5.07 -1.41 -13.53
C GLU A 109 4.63 -2.87 -13.29
N PRO A 110 4.04 -3.53 -14.31
CA PRO A 110 3.46 -4.84 -14.11
C PRO A 110 4.56 -5.88 -13.84
N LYS A 111 4.28 -6.82 -12.93
CA LYS A 111 5.11 -7.99 -12.67
C LYS A 111 4.28 -9.25 -12.79
N VAL A 112 4.84 -10.27 -13.44
CA VAL A 112 4.20 -11.58 -13.58
C VAL A 112 4.70 -12.57 -12.53
N TYR A 113 3.77 -13.32 -11.96
CA TYR A 113 4.00 -14.41 -11.03
C TYR A 113 3.42 -15.71 -11.57
N LYS A 114 4.22 -16.77 -11.55
CA LYS A 114 3.79 -18.13 -11.89
C LYS A 114 3.44 -18.89 -10.62
N ILE A 115 2.19 -19.29 -10.49
CA ILE A 115 1.71 -20.03 -9.32
C ILE A 115 2.12 -21.50 -9.47
N THR A 116 3.03 -21.98 -8.63
CA THR A 116 3.67 -23.30 -8.77
C THR A 116 2.81 -24.46 -8.26
N ASP A 117 1.86 -24.18 -7.38
CA ASP A 117 0.91 -25.13 -6.79
C ASP A 117 -0.52 -24.87 -7.28
N TYR A 118 -0.67 -24.33 -8.49
CA TYR A 118 -1.97 -23.98 -9.06
C TYR A 118 -2.96 -25.15 -9.09
N ASP A 119 -2.52 -26.30 -9.59
CA ASP A 119 -3.35 -27.51 -9.73
C ASP A 119 -3.52 -28.28 -8.42
N LYS A 120 -2.80 -27.89 -7.35
CA LYS A 120 -2.91 -28.54 -6.04
C LYS A 120 -4.13 -28.02 -5.28
N PRO A 121 -4.86 -28.89 -4.57
CA PRO A 121 -5.98 -28.47 -3.72
C PRO A 121 -5.51 -27.47 -2.64
N ASN A 122 -6.39 -26.52 -2.30
CA ASN A 122 -6.12 -25.52 -1.27
C ASN A 122 -6.19 -26.18 0.12
N ILE A 123 -5.07 -26.69 0.63
CA ILE A 123 -5.05 -27.41 1.92
C ILE A 123 -4.80 -26.45 3.10
N GLU A 124 -4.04 -25.36 2.90
CA GLU A 124 -3.65 -24.41 3.97
C GLU A 124 -4.21 -23.00 3.81
N VAL A 125 -4.72 -22.67 2.62
CA VAL A 125 -5.32 -21.37 2.30
C VAL A 125 -6.82 -21.57 2.32
N ASP A 126 -7.57 -20.69 3.00
CA ASP A 126 -9.04 -20.73 2.97
C ASP A 126 -9.52 -20.96 1.52
N PRO A 127 -10.03 -22.17 1.19
CA PRO A 127 -10.43 -22.52 -0.16
C PRO A 127 -11.49 -21.54 -0.67
N ILE A 128 -12.32 -21.03 0.23
CA ILE A 128 -13.39 -20.08 -0.08
C ILE A 128 -12.80 -18.76 -0.56
N LEU A 129 -11.71 -18.26 0.04
CA LEU A 129 -11.13 -16.99 -0.36
C LEU A 129 -10.41 -17.11 -1.71
N MET A 130 -9.57 -18.11 -1.92
CA MET A 130 -8.87 -18.29 -3.20
C MET A 130 -9.79 -18.77 -4.32
N ASP A 131 -10.73 -19.68 -4.07
CA ASP A 131 -11.64 -20.15 -5.12
C ASP A 131 -12.73 -19.12 -5.43
N ASN A 132 -13.22 -18.33 -4.46
CA ASN A 132 -14.05 -17.16 -4.82
C ASN A 132 -13.23 -16.06 -5.51
N PHE A 133 -11.98 -15.87 -5.12
CA PHE A 133 -11.08 -14.88 -5.72
C PHE A 133 -10.66 -15.26 -7.14
N LEU A 134 -10.43 -16.54 -7.44
CA LEU A 134 -9.93 -17.02 -8.74
C LEU A 134 -11.05 -17.59 -9.63
N GLN A 135 -12.13 -18.14 -9.08
CA GLN A 135 -13.11 -18.95 -9.82
C GLN A 135 -14.56 -18.43 -9.85
N LYS A 136 -14.84 -17.19 -9.44
CA LYS A 136 -16.23 -16.65 -9.49
C LYS A 136 -16.90 -16.85 -10.87
N ASN A 137 -18.09 -17.47 -10.85
CA ASN A 137 -18.96 -17.67 -12.01
C ASN A 137 -19.92 -16.48 -12.16
N GLY A 138 -20.20 -16.05 -13.39
CA GLY A 138 -21.11 -14.93 -13.68
C GLY A 138 -20.58 -13.94 -14.73
N ALA A 139 -21.30 -12.83 -14.90
CA ALA A 139 -20.93 -11.75 -15.83
C ALA A 139 -19.54 -11.17 -15.48
N VAL A 140 -18.79 -10.77 -16.51
CA VAL A 140 -17.44 -10.22 -16.35
C VAL A 140 -17.53 -8.83 -15.71
N THR A 141 -17.37 -8.79 -14.38
CA THR A 141 -17.29 -7.55 -13.59
C THR A 141 -15.97 -7.50 -12.83
N TYR A 142 -15.54 -6.31 -12.42
CA TYR A 142 -14.41 -6.17 -11.51
C TYR A 142 -14.64 -6.99 -10.24
N THR A 143 -13.68 -7.85 -9.92
CA THR A 143 -13.59 -8.50 -8.62
C THR A 143 -12.67 -7.66 -7.75
N TYR A 144 -12.90 -7.62 -6.44
CA TYR A 144 -12.02 -6.91 -5.53
C TYR A 144 -11.46 -7.89 -4.51
N PHE A 145 -10.14 -7.94 -4.37
CA PHE A 145 -9.52 -8.60 -3.23
C PHE A 145 -9.70 -7.70 -2.00
N PRO A 146 -10.42 -8.13 -0.96
CA PRO A 146 -10.56 -7.32 0.24
C PRO A 146 -9.23 -7.35 1.00
N THR A 147 -8.74 -6.17 1.36
CA THR A 147 -7.58 -6.06 2.23
C THR A 147 -7.79 -4.98 3.30
N PRO A 148 -7.23 -5.16 4.51
CA PRO A 148 -6.52 -6.37 4.97
C PRO A 148 -7.50 -7.54 5.17
N ILE A 149 -7.04 -8.77 4.98
CA ILE A 149 -7.80 -9.96 5.34
C ILE A 149 -7.81 -10.02 6.88
N LYS A 150 -8.98 -9.99 7.54
CA LYS A 150 -9.04 -10.08 9.01
C LYS A 150 -8.24 -11.31 9.49
N ASN A 151 -7.37 -11.11 10.50
CA ASN A 151 -6.49 -12.12 11.12
C ASN A 151 -7.16 -13.44 11.53
N THR A 152 -8.49 -13.49 11.55
CA THR A 152 -9.29 -14.70 11.77
C THR A 152 -9.01 -15.81 10.73
N ILE A 153 -8.58 -15.47 9.51
CA ILE A 153 -8.37 -16.45 8.43
C ILE A 153 -6.98 -17.12 8.48
N ILE A 154 -5.98 -16.48 9.09
CA ILE A 154 -4.58 -17.00 9.14
C ILE A 154 -4.34 -17.88 10.39
N LYS A 155 -5.26 -17.87 11.38
CA LYS A 155 -5.15 -18.72 12.57
C LYS A 155 -5.57 -20.17 12.29
N LYS A 156 -4.66 -20.95 11.70
CA LYS A 156 -4.50 -22.40 11.96
C LYS A 156 -3.22 -22.98 11.36
N THR A 157 -2.05 -22.46 11.73
CA THR A 157 -0.84 -23.30 11.74
C THR A 157 0.20 -22.68 12.66
N SER A 158 0.19 -23.11 13.91
CA SER A 158 1.33 -23.02 14.82
C SER A 158 2.23 -24.23 14.55
N SER A 159 3.41 -24.01 13.96
CA SER A 159 4.67 -24.64 14.39
C SER A 159 5.80 -24.43 13.38
N GLN A 160 6.92 -23.98 13.93
CA GLN A 160 8.30 -24.07 13.48
C GLN A 160 8.84 -23.19 12.33
N SER A 161 10.07 -22.79 12.62
CA SER A 161 10.96 -21.80 12.06
C SER A 161 11.94 -22.36 11.04
N SER A 162 12.08 -21.68 9.90
CA SER A 162 13.35 -21.44 9.21
C SER A 162 13.16 -20.23 8.30
N VAL A 163 14.12 -19.32 8.30
CA VAL A 163 14.16 -18.20 7.36
C VAL A 163 14.56 -18.80 6.02
N ASP A 164 13.58 -19.24 5.24
CA ASP A 164 13.82 -19.86 3.94
C ASP A 164 14.33 -18.80 2.94
N GLU A 165 15.35 -19.14 2.15
CA GLU A 165 15.95 -18.37 1.02
C GLU A 165 14.94 -17.97 -0.08
N ASP A 166 13.69 -18.33 0.14
CA ASP A 166 12.54 -18.35 -0.74
C ASP A 166 11.66 -17.08 -0.59
N PHE A 167 12.20 -16.06 0.12
CA PHE A 167 11.57 -14.80 0.53
C PHE A 167 11.97 -13.59 -0.37
N ILE A 168 13.03 -13.75 -1.19
CA ILE A 168 13.67 -12.65 -1.96
C ILE A 168 12.72 -11.98 -2.98
N GLY A 169 11.75 -12.72 -3.51
CA GLY A 169 10.77 -12.21 -4.49
C GLY A 169 9.59 -11.47 -3.86
N ALA A 170 9.04 -12.00 -2.76
CA ALA A 170 7.93 -11.40 -2.01
C ALA A 170 8.37 -10.13 -1.29
N ASP A 171 9.59 -10.14 -0.74
CA ASP A 171 10.22 -8.96 -0.12
C ASP A 171 10.35 -7.80 -1.09
N LYS A 172 10.77 -8.03 -2.33
CA LYS A 172 10.88 -6.95 -3.34
C LYS A 172 9.52 -6.34 -3.68
N ILE A 173 8.42 -7.08 -3.53
CA ILE A 173 7.06 -6.56 -3.76
C ILE A 173 6.60 -5.84 -2.53
N VAL A 174 6.65 -6.47 -1.36
CA VAL A 174 6.28 -5.86 -0.08
C VAL A 174 7.10 -4.58 0.14
N MET A 175 8.40 -4.58 -0.12
CA MET A 175 9.27 -3.39 -0.10
C MET A 175 8.90 -2.35 -1.16
N ARG A 176 8.54 -2.73 -2.39
CA ARG A 176 8.10 -1.75 -3.39
C ARG A 176 6.75 -1.15 -3.03
N THR A 177 5.84 -1.95 -2.50
CA THR A 177 4.50 -1.51 -2.10
C THR A 177 4.55 -0.66 -0.83
N SER A 178 5.43 -0.98 0.12
CA SER A 178 5.72 -0.11 1.25
C SER A 178 6.34 1.20 0.79
N ARG A 179 7.28 1.18 -0.17
CA ARG A 179 7.84 2.40 -0.78
C ARG A 179 6.79 3.25 -1.48
N VAL A 180 5.94 2.66 -2.33
CA VAL A 180 4.87 3.41 -3.04
C VAL A 180 3.88 4.02 -2.03
N ASN A 181 3.51 3.28 -1.00
CA ASN A 181 2.63 3.78 0.07
C ASN A 181 3.31 4.86 0.91
N GLN A 182 4.60 4.71 1.23
CA GLN A 182 5.40 5.72 1.93
C GLN A 182 5.59 6.98 1.08
N ASP A 183 5.84 6.86 -0.21
CA ASP A 183 5.97 7.99 -1.14
C ASP A 183 4.66 8.76 -1.29
N ARG A 184 3.52 8.05 -1.29
CA ARG A 184 2.20 8.68 -1.28
C ARG A 184 1.92 9.39 0.03
N LEU A 185 2.15 8.73 1.17
CA LEU A 185 1.96 9.33 2.49
C LEU A 185 2.87 10.54 2.68
N ARG A 186 4.13 10.46 2.22
CA ARG A 186 5.07 11.57 2.21
C ARG A 186 4.57 12.74 1.39
N ARG A 187 4.05 12.50 0.17
CA ARG A 187 3.46 13.57 -0.66
C ARG A 187 2.25 14.22 0.01
N LEU A 188 1.39 13.42 0.66
CA LEU A 188 0.26 13.92 1.42
C LEU A 188 0.72 14.78 2.60
N ALA A 189 1.70 14.31 3.39
CA ALA A 189 2.26 15.05 4.51
C ALA A 189 2.90 16.38 4.04
N ILE A 190 3.68 16.36 2.96
CA ILE A 190 4.23 17.59 2.35
C ILE A 190 3.11 18.57 1.98
N SER A 191 2.02 18.09 1.38
CA SER A 191 0.87 18.93 1.04
C SER A 191 0.17 19.50 2.27
N VAL A 192 -0.05 18.70 3.31
CA VAL A 192 -0.75 19.11 4.54
C VAL A 192 0.05 20.15 5.31
N PHE A 193 1.35 19.92 5.48
CA PHE A 193 2.23 20.79 6.27
C PHE A 193 2.94 21.86 5.42
N ASN A 194 2.47 22.10 4.19
CA ASN A 194 3.04 23.09 3.27
C ASN A 194 4.56 22.97 3.06
N GLY A 195 5.09 21.74 3.07
CA GLY A 195 6.51 21.47 2.92
C GLY A 195 7.37 21.93 4.10
N ARG A 196 6.77 22.10 5.29
CA ARG A 196 7.47 22.53 6.52
C ARG A 196 7.37 21.47 7.61
N CYS A 197 8.37 21.43 8.48
CA CYS A 197 8.30 20.68 9.72
C CYS A 197 7.10 21.16 10.54
N ALA A 198 6.24 20.23 10.95
CA ALA A 198 5.01 20.47 11.67
C ALA A 198 5.22 21.10 13.06
N ILE A 199 6.44 20.99 13.62
CA ILE A 199 6.80 21.45 14.96
C ILE A 199 7.72 22.70 14.94
N SER A 200 8.73 22.71 14.06
CA SER A 200 9.73 23.79 14.02
C SER A 200 9.58 24.75 12.85
N GLY A 201 8.72 24.45 11.88
CA GLY A 201 8.54 25.27 10.67
C GLY A 201 9.69 25.21 9.66
N ILE A 202 10.76 24.45 9.94
CA ILE A 202 11.88 24.21 9.03
C ILE A 202 11.36 23.74 7.67
N ASP A 203 11.78 24.39 6.59
CA ASP A 203 11.25 24.20 5.23
C ASP A 203 12.30 23.66 4.24
N LEU A 204 13.33 22.98 4.75
CA LEU A 204 14.37 22.34 3.95
C LEU A 204 13.96 20.89 3.59
N PRO A 205 13.50 20.60 2.36
CA PRO A 205 12.85 19.32 2.05
C PRO A 205 13.71 18.08 2.26
N ASN A 206 15.03 18.23 2.11
CA ASN A 206 16.01 17.14 2.22
C ASN A 206 16.18 16.60 3.65
N ILE A 207 15.75 17.35 4.67
CA ILE A 207 15.81 16.92 6.07
C ILE A 207 14.43 16.63 6.66
N LEU A 208 13.37 16.74 5.85
CA LEU A 208 12.01 16.44 6.28
C LEU A 208 11.72 14.95 6.11
N ILE A 209 11.15 14.36 7.14
CA ILE A 209 10.79 12.95 7.26
C ILE A 209 9.28 12.88 7.45
N CYS A 210 8.63 11.94 6.76
CA CYS A 210 7.23 11.63 7.00
C CYS A 210 7.18 10.56 8.10
N SER A 211 6.92 11.01 9.31
CA SER A 211 6.93 10.20 10.53
C SER A 211 5.52 9.68 10.81
N HIS A 212 5.39 8.39 11.11
CA HIS A 212 4.12 7.81 11.56
C HIS A 212 3.88 8.16 13.02
N ILE A 213 2.65 8.55 13.38
CA ILE A 213 2.30 8.85 14.78
C ILE A 213 2.13 7.56 15.58
N LYS A 214 1.27 6.66 15.10
CA LYS A 214 1.21 5.28 15.54
C LYS A 214 2.22 4.49 14.71
N PRO A 215 3.22 3.82 15.32
CA PRO A 215 4.28 3.16 14.59
C PRO A 215 3.77 2.17 13.55
N TRP A 216 4.55 2.00 12.48
CA TRP A 216 4.21 1.12 11.37
C TRP A 216 3.94 -0.32 11.81
N THR A 217 4.67 -0.82 12.80
CA THR A 217 4.53 -2.19 13.34
C THR A 217 3.18 -2.42 14.02
N ASP A 218 2.66 -1.40 14.71
CA ASP A 218 1.37 -1.42 15.40
C ASP A 218 0.23 -0.92 14.49
N SER A 219 0.62 -0.40 13.34
CA SER A 219 -0.13 -0.09 12.13
C SER A 219 -1.07 -1.19 11.61
N SER A 220 -2.39 -1.09 11.73
CA SER A 220 -3.25 -1.71 10.69
C SER A 220 -2.92 -1.03 9.36
N GLY A 221 -3.07 -1.70 8.23
CA GLY A 221 -2.58 -1.04 7.03
C GLY A 221 -3.43 0.17 6.57
N ALA A 222 -4.61 0.41 7.17
CA ALA A 222 -5.44 1.56 6.81
C ALA A 222 -4.76 2.79 7.41
N GLU A 223 -4.44 2.67 8.70
CA GLU A 223 -3.62 3.58 9.48
C GLU A 223 -2.22 3.78 8.86
N LYS A 224 -1.63 2.77 8.18
CA LYS A 224 -0.33 2.91 7.48
C LYS A 224 -0.36 3.89 6.30
N THR A 225 -1.53 4.11 5.70
CA THR A 225 -1.71 5.03 4.55
C THR A 225 -2.55 6.26 4.89
N ASP A 226 -2.91 6.42 6.16
CA ASP A 226 -3.75 7.51 6.64
C ASP A 226 -2.92 8.77 6.88
N GLY A 227 -3.33 9.88 6.27
CA GLY A 227 -2.67 11.17 6.45
C GLY A 227 -2.77 11.71 7.88
N ASP A 228 -3.80 11.32 8.61
CA ASP A 228 -3.94 11.64 10.03
C ASP A 228 -2.98 10.87 10.92
N ASN A 229 -2.44 9.74 10.45
CA ASN A 229 -1.37 9.01 11.12
C ASN A 229 0.04 9.48 10.72
N ALA A 230 0.17 10.66 10.12
CA ALA A 230 1.45 11.18 9.64
C ALA A 230 1.73 12.61 10.12
N LEU A 231 3.00 12.86 10.42
CA LEU A 231 3.58 14.18 10.65
C LEU A 231 4.75 14.38 9.66
N LEU A 232 4.94 15.61 9.20
CA LEU A 232 6.17 15.99 8.49
C LEU A 232 7.11 16.63 9.49
N LEU A 233 8.23 15.98 9.82
CA LEU A 233 9.15 16.42 10.87
C LEU A 233 10.55 16.62 10.30
N ALA A 234 11.29 17.60 10.81
CA ALA A 234 12.73 17.66 10.56
C ALA A 234 13.43 16.51 11.28
N SER A 235 14.56 16.06 10.76
CA SER A 235 15.29 14.86 11.22
C SER A 235 15.56 14.83 12.74
N ASN A 236 15.88 15.97 13.35
CA ASN A 236 16.07 16.08 14.80
C ASN A 236 14.77 15.83 15.58
N TRP A 237 13.64 16.35 15.11
CA TRP A 237 12.32 16.17 15.72
C TRP A 237 11.77 14.76 15.53
N ASP A 238 11.89 14.21 14.33
CA ASP A 238 11.52 12.81 14.02
C ASP A 238 12.25 11.83 14.95
N SER A 239 13.57 12.00 15.04
CA SER A 239 14.47 11.18 15.85
C SER A 239 14.08 11.10 17.34
N VAL A 240 13.59 12.20 17.93
CA VAL A 240 13.14 12.21 19.34
C VAL A 240 11.68 11.81 19.50
N PHE A 241 10.84 12.05 18.49
CA PHE A 241 9.43 11.65 18.50
C PHE A 241 9.28 10.13 18.39
N ASP A 242 9.90 9.50 17.38
CA ASP A 242 9.82 8.05 17.13
C ASP A 242 10.34 7.22 18.30
N ARG A 243 11.32 7.76 19.05
CA ARG A 243 11.87 7.15 20.27
C ARG A 243 11.06 7.43 21.53
N GLY A 244 9.95 8.14 21.43
CA GLY A 244 9.10 8.50 22.57
C GLY A 244 9.73 9.51 23.54
N LEU A 245 10.79 10.22 23.16
CA LEU A 245 11.43 11.24 23.99
C LEU A 245 10.64 12.56 24.00
N ILE A 246 9.74 12.73 23.03
CA ILE A 246 8.71 13.77 23.04
C ILE A 246 7.36 13.19 22.64
N THR A 247 6.29 13.93 22.89
CA THR A 247 4.96 13.69 22.31
C THR A 247 4.22 15.02 22.16
N ILE A 248 3.06 15.00 21.49
CA ILE A 248 2.25 16.20 21.22
C ILE A 248 0.95 16.08 22.00
N MET A 249 0.61 17.14 22.73
CA MET A 249 -0.61 17.27 23.51
C MET A 249 -1.79 17.67 22.61
N ASP A 250 -3.02 17.57 23.12
CA ASP A 250 -4.23 17.83 22.31
C ASP A 250 -4.44 19.30 21.95
N ASP A 251 -3.69 20.21 22.57
CA ASP A 251 -3.58 21.64 22.26
C ASP A 251 -2.41 21.96 21.31
N GLY A 252 -1.58 20.96 20.97
CA GLY A 252 -0.41 21.11 20.11
C GLY A 252 0.91 21.30 20.85
N ASP A 253 0.89 21.43 22.18
CA ASP A 253 2.11 21.61 22.95
C ASP A 253 3.00 20.36 22.94
N ILE A 254 4.31 20.58 22.92
CA ILE A 254 5.28 19.50 22.95
C ILE A 254 5.59 19.13 24.40
N LYS A 255 5.27 17.89 24.76
CA LYS A 255 5.66 17.31 26.05
C LYS A 255 6.96 16.56 25.91
N PHE A 256 7.96 16.96 26.69
CA PHE A 256 9.29 16.35 26.72
C PHE A 256 9.39 15.27 27.81
N SER A 257 10.07 14.17 27.50
CA SER A 257 10.55 13.17 28.48
C SER A 257 11.56 13.79 29.43
N ARG A 258 11.66 13.31 30.69
CA ARG A 258 12.71 13.83 31.60
C ARG A 258 14.10 13.34 31.22
N LEU A 259 14.19 12.29 30.39
CA LEU A 259 15.43 11.87 29.75
C LEU A 259 16.02 12.93 28.81
N LEU A 260 15.20 13.88 28.33
CA LEU A 260 15.64 14.97 27.46
C LEU A 260 15.90 16.25 28.28
N SER A 261 17.08 16.31 28.91
CA SER A 261 17.52 17.46 29.70
C SER A 261 17.48 18.76 28.87
N GLN A 262 17.47 19.91 29.55
CA GLN A 262 17.50 21.21 28.83
C GLN A 262 18.75 21.33 27.95
N SER A 263 19.93 20.92 28.44
CA SER A 263 21.18 20.99 27.67
C SER A 263 21.15 20.12 26.40
N ILE A 264 20.53 18.94 26.45
CA ILE A 264 20.35 18.07 25.27
C ILE A 264 19.38 18.73 24.29
N ARG A 265 18.28 19.31 24.79
CA ARG A 265 17.30 20.03 23.95
C ARG A 265 17.95 21.19 23.22
N ASP A 266 18.76 21.98 23.91
CA ASP A 266 19.46 23.12 23.33
C ASP A 266 20.48 22.65 22.27
N SER A 267 21.23 21.58 22.56
CA SER A 267 22.20 21.00 21.62
C SER A 267 21.55 20.41 20.36
N LEU A 268 20.32 19.90 20.47
CA LEU A 268 19.54 19.37 19.35
C LEU A 268 18.70 20.44 18.63
N GLY A 269 18.73 21.69 19.09
CA GLY A 269 17.92 22.78 18.54
C GLY A 269 16.41 22.61 18.75
N LEU A 270 16.00 21.96 19.84
CA LEU A 270 14.59 21.74 20.19
C LEU A 270 14.07 22.95 20.97
N SER A 271 13.55 23.94 20.24
CA SER A 271 13.03 25.19 20.82
C SER A 271 11.88 24.94 21.79
N LYS A 272 11.81 25.73 22.87
CA LYS A 272 10.66 25.71 23.80
C LYS A 272 9.38 26.29 23.19
N ASN A 273 9.49 27.11 22.15
CA ASN A 273 8.35 27.73 21.46
C ASN A 273 7.82 26.85 20.32
N SER A 274 8.32 25.62 20.21
CA SER A 274 7.86 24.66 19.21
C SER A 274 6.54 24.03 19.64
N SER A 275 5.58 24.01 18.73
CA SER A 275 4.26 23.40 18.90
C SER A 275 3.74 22.93 17.56
N LEU A 276 2.79 22.01 17.58
CA LEU A 276 1.98 21.68 16.41
C LEU A 276 0.82 22.67 16.33
N ASP A 277 0.72 23.38 15.23
CA ASP A 277 -0.38 24.35 15.01
C ASP A 277 -1.75 23.64 15.13
N PRO A 278 -2.68 24.14 15.96
CA PRO A 278 -3.97 23.50 16.22
C PRO A 278 -4.80 23.22 14.97
N ARG A 279 -4.60 23.94 13.86
CA ARG A 279 -5.30 23.64 12.59
C ARG A 279 -4.97 22.25 12.04
N TYR A 280 -3.84 21.67 12.43
CA TYR A 280 -3.44 20.32 12.03
C TYR A 280 -3.90 19.25 13.03
N LEU A 281 -4.51 19.61 14.16
CA LEU A 281 -5.04 18.68 15.15
C LEU A 281 -6.47 18.24 14.81
N THR A 282 -6.61 17.49 13.72
CA THR A 282 -7.87 16.80 13.40
C THR A 282 -8.20 15.74 14.45
N GLU A 283 -9.47 15.37 14.57
CA GLU A 283 -9.88 14.32 15.52
C GLU A 283 -9.20 12.96 15.23
N GLY A 284 -8.97 12.63 13.96
CA GLY A 284 -8.21 11.45 13.57
C GLY A 284 -6.75 11.52 14.05
N ARG A 285 -6.08 12.66 13.84
CA ARG A 285 -4.69 12.85 14.26
C ARG A 285 -4.56 12.83 15.79
N LYS A 286 -5.51 13.41 16.52
CA LYS A 286 -5.58 13.33 17.99
C LYS A 286 -5.70 11.89 18.48
N ALA A 287 -6.50 11.05 17.81
CA ALA A 287 -6.61 9.64 18.19
C ALA A 287 -5.28 8.87 18.05
N TYR A 288 -4.50 9.15 17.00
CA TYR A 288 -3.16 8.59 16.88
C TYR A 288 -2.17 9.17 17.91
N LEU A 289 -2.24 10.48 18.17
CA LEU A 289 -1.40 11.12 19.20
C LEU A 289 -1.71 10.56 20.59
N ASP A 290 -2.97 10.25 20.88
CA ASP A 290 -3.36 9.56 22.10
C ASP A 290 -2.73 8.16 22.21
N PHE A 291 -2.71 7.39 21.11
CA PHE A 291 -1.96 6.14 21.07
C PHE A 291 -0.48 6.36 21.37
N HIS A 292 0.16 7.33 20.71
CA HIS A 292 1.58 7.64 20.91
C HIS A 292 1.86 8.00 22.38
N ARG A 293 1.02 8.84 23.01
CA ARG A 293 1.14 9.22 24.42
C ARG A 293 1.02 8.04 25.38
N ARG A 294 0.18 7.05 25.06
CA ARG A 294 -0.07 5.90 25.93
C ARG A 294 0.94 4.76 25.78
N HIS A 295 1.47 4.57 24.56
CA HIS A 295 2.25 3.36 24.24
C HIS A 295 3.71 3.63 23.87
N ILE A 296 4.03 4.83 23.38
CA ILE A 296 5.36 5.15 22.85
C ILE A 296 6.08 6.16 23.75
N PHE A 297 5.38 7.20 24.21
CA PHE A 297 5.97 8.28 25.01
C PHE A 297 6.55 7.79 26.34
N ILE A 298 7.81 8.14 26.59
CA ILE A 298 8.55 7.79 27.81
C ILE A 298 8.46 8.97 28.78
N ALA A 299 7.49 8.93 29.69
CA ALA A 299 7.28 10.01 30.66
C ALA A 299 8.34 10.12 31.77
N LYS A 300 9.26 9.15 31.87
CA LYS A 300 10.19 9.02 33.00
C LYS A 300 11.11 10.22 33.15
#